data_AF-A0A818V2I1-F1
#
_entry.id   AF-A0A818V2I1-F1
#
_cell.length_a   1.000
_cell.length_b   1.000
_cell.length_c   1.000
_cell.angle_alpha   90.00
_cell.angle_beta   90.00
_cell.angle_gamma   90.00
#
_symmetry.space_group_name_H-M   'P 1'
#
loop_
_entity.id
_entity.type
_entity.pdbx_description
1 polymer ?
#
loop_
_entity_poly.entity_id
_entity_poly.type
_entity_poly.pdbx_seq_one_letter_code
_entity_poly.pdbx_strand_id
1 'polypeptide(L)'
;MFQDNILLTIIDEYAFYNSKDYIEVFETLNTNLSDSNTIFSILRQFQNLRRISMHNDRLTNIPDYAFNHTNLINIWFGLENRRTNQPIKSIGQYAFYNVPNLRFLRIFSPYLIQINKYSFAQHIRLSSNTTLGIYIGGQLLNSTSFPLTSLSRFRNRRIYLRLYFTNITYLDENIFQPFLEINPFSIIDMHSSNIHFQCDCQSAWIQHDYSRNVDELENRVYGYKCWSYDFSNCTLNKYKEKKSLLIN
;
A
#
# COMPACT_ATOMS: atom_id res chain seq x y z
N MET A 1 11.04 6.11 21.71
CA MET A 1 9.69 5.54 21.82
C MET A 1 8.85 6.48 22.68
N PHE A 2 7.68 6.90 22.18
CA PHE A 2 6.66 7.60 22.97
C PHE A 2 5.48 6.66 23.14
N GLN A 3 5.17 6.28 24.37
CA GLN A 3 4.17 5.28 24.65
C GLN A 3 3.23 5.74 25.76
N ASP A 4 1.93 5.49 25.58
CA ASP A 4 0.86 5.70 26.56
C ASP A 4 0.81 7.14 27.10
N ASN A 5 1.27 8.10 26.28
CA ASN A 5 1.26 9.52 26.59
C ASN A 5 0.18 10.24 25.79
N ILE A 6 -1.06 10.12 26.26
CA ILE A 6 -2.21 10.80 25.65
C ILE A 6 -2.14 12.33 25.76
N LEU A 7 -1.25 12.88 26.59
CA LEU A 7 -1.05 14.33 26.68
C LEU A 7 -0.04 14.84 25.63
N LEU A 8 0.72 13.94 25.01
CA LEU A 8 1.62 14.29 23.92
C LEU A 8 0.82 14.60 22.66
N THR A 9 0.63 15.90 22.40
CA THR A 9 -0.10 16.42 21.23
C THR A 9 0.82 17.02 20.17
N ILE A 10 2.02 17.43 20.56
CA ILE A 10 3.00 18.11 19.72
C ILE A 10 4.40 17.59 20.07
N ILE A 11 5.25 17.45 19.05
CA ILE A 11 6.71 17.35 19.20
C ILE A 11 7.28 18.57 18.48
N ASP A 12 8.15 19.32 19.15
CA ASP A 12 8.84 20.45 18.52
C ASP A 12 9.70 19.97 17.34
N GLU A 13 9.71 20.72 16.23
CA GLU A 13 10.42 20.34 15.01
C GLU A 13 11.92 20.13 15.22
N TYR A 14 12.50 20.78 16.23
CA TYR A 14 13.91 20.70 16.59
C TYR A 14 14.19 19.79 17.81
N ALA A 15 13.18 19.10 18.33
CA ALA A 15 13.30 18.24 19.53
C ALA A 15 14.44 17.21 19.43
N PHE A 16 14.81 16.82 18.21
CA PHE A 16 15.84 15.82 17.92
C PHE A 16 17.03 16.36 17.13
N TYR A 17 17.20 17.68 17.00
CA TYR A 17 18.21 18.25 16.11
C TYR A 17 19.63 17.72 16.37
N ASN A 18 20.00 17.57 17.65
CA ASN A 18 21.32 17.08 18.06
C ASN A 18 21.46 15.55 18.03
N SER A 19 20.36 14.81 17.86
CA SER A 19 20.33 13.34 17.90
C SER A 19 19.82 12.68 16.62
N LYS A 20 19.39 13.46 15.62
CA LYS A 20 18.78 12.99 14.37
C LYS A 20 19.64 11.98 13.60
N ASP A 21 20.96 12.06 13.72
CA ASP A 21 21.89 11.16 13.05
C ASP A 21 22.02 9.81 13.78
N TYR A 22 21.57 9.69 15.02
CA TYR A 22 21.63 8.45 15.81
C TYR A 22 20.27 7.73 15.89
N ILE A 23 19.20 8.35 15.43
CA ILE A 23 17.85 7.78 15.51
C ILE A 23 17.66 6.75 14.38
N GLU A 24 17.70 5.48 14.74
CA GLU A 24 17.38 4.37 13.83
C GLU A 24 15.92 3.93 13.87
N VAL A 25 15.22 4.24 14.97
CA VAL A 25 13.87 3.73 15.25
C VAL A 25 13.01 4.86 15.79
N PHE A 26 11.88 5.11 15.15
CA PHE A 26 10.86 6.03 15.63
C PHE A 26 9.56 5.27 15.93
N GLU A 27 9.11 5.33 17.18
CA GLU A 27 7.94 4.59 17.63
C GLU A 27 7.02 5.44 18.50
N THR A 28 5.73 5.43 18.15
CA THR A 28 4.64 6.04 18.91
C THR A 28 3.54 5.00 19.16
N LEU A 29 3.00 5.00 20.38
CA LEU A 29 1.86 4.18 20.77
C LEU A 29 0.97 4.98 21.72
N ASN A 30 -0.32 5.09 21.42
CA ASN A 30 -1.32 5.71 22.29
C ASN A 30 -0.95 7.17 22.65
N THR A 31 -0.70 7.99 21.62
CA THR A 31 -0.46 9.43 21.79
C THR A 31 -1.57 10.26 21.15
N ASN A 32 -1.55 11.58 21.31
CA ASN A 32 -2.50 12.48 20.66
C ASN A 32 -1.85 13.34 19.55
N LEU A 33 -0.71 12.89 19.01
CA LEU A 33 -0.03 13.55 17.88
C LEU A 33 -0.95 13.59 16.66
N SER A 34 -1.36 14.79 16.24
CA SER A 34 -2.33 14.99 15.16
C SER A 34 -1.78 15.73 13.94
N ASP A 35 -0.66 16.43 14.08
CA ASP A 35 -0.06 17.21 13.00
C ASP A 35 0.83 16.30 12.12
N SER A 36 0.22 15.70 11.10
CA SER A 36 0.95 14.90 10.11
C SER A 36 2.13 15.67 9.52
N ASN A 37 1.97 16.93 9.13
CA ASN A 37 3.03 17.66 8.44
C ASN A 37 4.27 17.83 9.32
N THR A 38 4.08 18.23 10.57
CA THR A 38 5.16 18.37 11.55
C THR A 38 5.83 17.02 11.84
N ILE A 39 5.05 15.95 12.07
CA ILE A 39 5.62 14.62 12.34
C ILE A 39 6.43 14.10 11.16
N PHE A 40 5.92 14.20 9.93
CA PHE A 40 6.68 13.78 8.75
C PHE A 40 7.86 14.71 8.44
N SER A 41 7.82 15.99 8.82
CA SER A 41 8.99 16.88 8.78
C SER A 41 10.10 16.39 9.70
N ILE A 42 9.76 16.07 10.96
CA ILE A 42 10.69 15.52 11.94
C ILE A 42 11.29 14.20 11.44
N LEU A 43 10.45 13.27 10.96
CA LEU A 43 10.91 11.98 10.46
C LEU A 43 11.96 12.12 9.36
N ARG A 44 11.76 13.06 8.41
CA ARG A 44 12.73 13.32 7.32
C ARG A 44 14.10 13.78 7.79
N GLN A 45 14.23 14.30 9.02
CA GLN A 45 15.52 14.72 9.56
C GLN A 45 16.41 13.53 9.97
N PHE A 46 15.82 12.37 10.27
CA PHE A 46 16.53 11.20 10.80
C PHE A 46 17.32 10.46 9.71
N GLN A 47 18.64 10.66 9.63
CA GLN A 47 19.46 10.13 8.53
C GLN A 47 19.59 8.60 8.54
N ASN A 48 19.58 8.00 9.73
CA ASN A 48 19.79 6.57 9.92
C ASN A 48 18.50 5.81 10.24
N LEU A 49 17.33 6.39 9.96
CA LEU A 49 16.04 5.76 10.26
C LEU A 49 15.84 4.47 9.46
N ARG A 50 15.63 3.38 10.18
CA ARG A 50 15.43 2.02 9.65
C ARG A 50 14.04 1.48 9.90
N ARG A 51 13.35 2.00 10.92
CA ARG A 51 12.04 1.53 11.37
C ARG A 51 11.16 2.68 11.83
N ILE A 52 9.90 2.63 11.42
CA ILE A 52 8.83 3.49 11.91
C ILE A 52 7.67 2.62 12.37
N SER A 53 7.18 2.82 13.59
CA SER A 53 5.96 2.17 14.10
C SER A 53 5.08 3.21 14.77
N MET A 54 3.92 3.51 14.19
CA MET A 54 3.01 4.52 14.74
C MET A 54 1.63 3.91 14.94
N HIS A 55 1.15 3.89 16.17
CA HIS A 55 -0.10 3.23 16.56
C HIS A 55 -0.95 4.09 17.48
N ASN A 56 -2.24 4.22 17.16
CA ASN A 56 -3.20 4.98 17.96
C ASN A 56 -2.71 6.41 18.27
N ASP A 57 -2.26 7.09 17.23
CA ASP A 57 -2.08 8.54 17.22
C ASP A 57 -3.29 9.20 16.54
N ARG A 58 -3.24 10.51 16.29
CA ARG A 58 -4.30 11.26 15.61
C ARG A 58 -3.92 11.67 14.19
N LEU A 59 -2.99 10.95 13.56
CA LEU A 59 -2.53 11.23 12.21
C LEU A 59 -3.61 10.90 11.18
N THR A 60 -4.03 11.90 10.41
CA THR A 60 -5.15 11.76 9.47
C THR A 60 -4.72 11.56 8.02
N ASN A 61 -3.45 11.70 7.71
CA ASN A 61 -2.91 11.49 6.38
C ASN A 61 -1.42 11.12 6.43
N ILE A 62 -0.95 10.44 5.38
CA ILE A 62 0.46 10.34 5.03
C ILE A 62 0.69 11.33 3.90
N PRO A 63 1.53 12.37 4.04
CA PRO A 63 1.68 13.42 3.06
C PRO A 63 2.48 12.97 1.82
N ASP A 64 2.48 13.82 0.80
CA ASP A 64 3.34 13.65 -0.37
C ASP A 64 4.82 13.65 0.06
N TYR A 65 5.62 12.78 -0.55
CA TYR A 65 7.04 12.62 -0.22
C TYR A 65 7.30 12.51 1.29
N ALA A 66 6.43 11.78 2.00
CA ALA A 66 6.46 11.63 3.46
C ALA A 66 7.83 11.21 4.01
N PHE A 67 8.60 10.45 3.24
CA PHE A 67 9.89 9.89 3.65
C PHE A 67 11.02 10.30 2.69
N ASN A 68 12.23 10.38 3.23
CA ASN A 68 13.46 10.63 2.47
C ASN A 68 14.62 9.80 3.05
N HIS A 69 14.46 8.47 3.06
CA HIS A 69 15.30 7.57 3.83
C HIS A 69 15.75 6.38 2.98
N THR A 70 17.02 6.35 2.63
CA THR A 70 17.61 5.19 1.95
C THR A 70 17.73 3.99 2.89
N ASN A 71 17.85 4.20 4.20
CA ASN A 71 18.01 3.12 5.19
C ASN A 71 16.70 2.55 5.74
N LEU A 72 15.54 3.13 5.39
CA LEU A 72 14.25 2.72 5.95
C LEU A 72 13.80 1.37 5.37
N ILE A 73 13.62 0.39 6.26
CA ILE A 73 13.32 -1.00 5.89
C ILE A 73 11.87 -1.35 6.21
N ASN A 74 11.32 -0.84 7.31
CA ASN A 74 9.98 -1.21 7.75
C ASN A 74 9.16 -0.01 8.24
N ILE A 75 7.89 0.01 7.85
CA ILE A 75 6.92 1.02 8.25
C ILE A 75 5.63 0.33 8.69
N TRP A 76 5.15 0.69 9.88
CA TRP A 76 3.88 0.25 10.44
C TRP A 76 3.02 1.44 10.83
N PHE A 77 1.84 1.53 10.24
CA PHE A 77 0.78 2.45 10.62
C PHE A 77 -0.45 1.65 11.04
N GLY A 78 -0.73 1.66 12.33
CA GLY A 78 -1.92 1.03 12.87
C GLY A 78 -1.91 -0.51 12.84
N LEU A 79 -2.82 -1.11 13.61
CA LEU A 79 -3.18 -2.54 13.58
C LEU A 79 -4.70 -2.70 13.68
N GLU A 80 -5.20 -3.91 13.42
CA GLU A 80 -6.62 -4.29 13.34
C GLU A 80 -7.34 -4.36 14.69
N ASN A 81 -6.85 -3.62 15.68
CA ASN A 81 -7.49 -3.45 16.97
C ASN A 81 -7.77 -1.96 17.18
N ARG A 82 -8.95 -1.66 17.74
CA ARG A 82 -9.40 -0.30 18.07
C ARG A 82 -8.38 0.47 18.93
N ARG A 83 -7.59 -0.22 19.76
CA ARG A 83 -6.55 0.39 20.61
C ARG A 83 -5.27 0.76 19.89
N THR A 84 -5.11 0.35 18.63
CA THR A 84 -3.85 0.44 17.89
C THR A 84 -4.06 0.89 16.45
N ASN A 85 -5.28 1.25 16.04
CA ASN A 85 -5.53 1.73 14.68
C ASN A 85 -4.98 3.16 14.50
N GLN A 86 -4.94 3.63 13.25
CA GLN A 86 -4.62 5.03 12.94
C GLN A 86 -5.80 5.66 12.22
N PRO A 87 -6.12 6.95 12.42
CA PRO A 87 -7.22 7.61 11.73
C PRO A 87 -6.83 8.14 10.33
N ILE A 88 -5.88 7.48 9.66
CA ILE A 88 -5.37 7.89 8.34
C ILE A 88 -6.49 7.77 7.30
N LYS A 89 -6.84 8.88 6.65
CA LYS A 89 -7.87 8.96 5.62
C LYS A 89 -7.29 8.87 4.20
N SER A 90 -6.06 9.33 4.02
CA SER A 90 -5.41 9.39 2.72
C SER A 90 -3.92 9.09 2.74
N ILE A 91 -3.42 8.59 1.60
CA ILE A 91 -2.00 8.43 1.30
C ILE A 91 -1.64 9.37 0.16
N GLY A 92 -0.65 10.24 0.40
CA GLY A 92 -0.12 11.23 -0.53
C GLY A 92 0.50 10.61 -1.78
N GLN A 93 0.61 11.44 -2.81
CA GLN A 93 1.32 11.12 -4.03
C GLN A 93 2.82 11.01 -3.75
N TYR A 94 3.48 9.99 -4.30
CA TYR A 94 4.91 9.73 -4.07
C TYR A 94 5.30 9.61 -2.59
N ALA A 95 4.37 9.27 -1.69
CA ALA A 95 4.63 9.16 -0.25
C ALA A 95 5.84 8.26 0.06
N PHE A 96 5.99 7.15 -0.68
CA PHE A 96 7.07 6.17 -0.51
C PHE A 96 8.15 6.24 -1.59
N TYR A 97 8.31 7.38 -2.26
CA TYR A 97 9.20 7.50 -3.43
C TYR A 97 10.68 7.37 -3.11
N ASN A 98 11.12 7.94 -1.98
CA ASN A 98 12.53 8.00 -1.56
C ASN A 98 12.88 6.95 -0.49
N VAL A 99 12.22 5.79 -0.51
CA VAL A 99 12.51 4.66 0.40
C VAL A 99 12.84 3.38 -0.37
N PRO A 100 13.96 3.36 -1.13
CA PRO A 100 14.28 2.26 -2.06
C PRO A 100 14.51 0.91 -1.35
N ASN A 101 14.91 0.91 -0.08
CA ASN A 101 15.17 -0.29 0.71
C ASN A 101 13.97 -0.77 1.54
N LEU A 102 12.81 -0.11 1.44
CA LEU A 102 11.60 -0.52 2.17
C LEU A 102 11.25 -1.96 1.81
N ARG A 103 11.15 -2.86 2.78
CA ARG A 103 10.79 -4.28 2.58
C ARG A 103 9.39 -4.58 3.07
N PHE A 104 8.92 -3.84 4.06
CA PHE A 104 7.61 -4.05 4.65
C PHE A 104 6.91 -2.72 4.92
N LEU A 105 5.70 -2.60 4.40
CA LEU A 105 4.79 -1.50 4.62
C LEU A 105 3.45 -2.07 5.08
N ARG A 106 3.02 -1.68 6.27
CA ARG A 106 1.66 -1.94 6.74
C ARG A 106 0.95 -0.64 7.04
N ILE A 107 -0.25 -0.51 6.49
CA ILE A 107 -1.17 0.58 6.76
C ILE A 107 -2.51 -0.04 7.07
N PHE A 108 -2.93 0.06 8.34
CA PHE A 108 -4.29 -0.23 8.76
C PHE A 108 -4.95 1.04 9.29
N SER A 109 -6.01 1.46 8.63
CA SER A 109 -6.87 2.53 9.11
C SER A 109 -8.31 2.24 8.71
N PRO A 110 -9.26 2.18 9.67
CA PRO A 110 -10.66 2.01 9.33
C PRO A 110 -11.21 3.18 8.50
N TYR A 111 -10.53 4.32 8.49
CA TYR A 111 -10.94 5.54 7.79
C TYR A 111 -10.23 5.78 6.45
N LEU A 112 -9.33 4.88 6.02
CA LEU A 112 -8.60 5.03 4.76
C LEU A 112 -9.57 4.94 3.58
N ILE A 113 -9.74 6.03 2.86
CA ILE A 113 -10.65 6.15 1.72
C ILE A 113 -9.94 6.44 0.41
N GLN A 114 -8.75 7.06 0.47
CA GLN A 114 -8.08 7.60 -0.70
C GLN A 114 -6.60 7.21 -0.75
N ILE A 115 -6.20 6.58 -1.84
CA ILE A 115 -4.80 6.36 -2.20
C ILE A 115 -4.53 7.22 -3.42
N ASN A 116 -3.53 8.10 -3.39
CA ASN A 116 -3.26 8.97 -4.52
C ASN A 116 -2.48 8.27 -5.65
N LYS A 117 -2.39 8.96 -6.80
CA LYS A 117 -1.57 8.51 -7.92
C LYS A 117 -0.12 8.35 -7.46
N TYR A 118 0.54 7.28 -7.90
CA TYR A 118 1.94 7.01 -7.59
C TYR A 118 2.30 6.96 -6.09
N SER A 119 1.33 6.76 -5.19
CA SER A 119 1.60 6.72 -3.74
C SER A 119 2.72 5.74 -3.38
N PHE A 120 2.77 4.58 -4.05
CA PHE A 120 3.76 3.53 -3.80
C PHE A 120 4.89 3.46 -4.85
N ALA A 121 5.01 4.45 -5.73
CA ALA A 121 6.09 4.50 -6.71
C ALA A 121 7.46 4.53 -6.01
N GLN A 122 8.49 3.95 -6.64
CA GLN A 122 9.85 3.99 -6.14
C GLN A 122 10.77 4.71 -7.13
N HIS A 123 11.58 5.65 -6.64
CA HIS A 123 12.52 6.41 -7.46
C HIS A 123 13.62 5.51 -8.04
N ILE A 124 14.29 4.77 -7.15
CA ILE A 124 15.45 3.93 -7.44
C ILE A 124 15.14 2.52 -6.93
N ARG A 125 15.59 1.51 -7.66
CA ARG A 125 15.68 0.14 -7.16
C ARG A 125 17.13 -0.15 -6.78
N LEU A 126 17.37 -0.36 -5.51
CA LEU A 126 18.63 -0.97 -5.07
C LEU A 126 18.51 -2.47 -5.35
N SER A 127 19.52 -3.03 -6.00
CA SER A 127 19.57 -4.34 -6.71
C SER A 127 19.22 -5.60 -5.90
N SER A 128 18.65 -5.45 -4.71
CA SER A 128 18.17 -6.57 -3.92
C SER A 128 16.97 -7.23 -4.60
N ASN A 129 16.98 -8.56 -4.71
CA ASN A 129 15.83 -9.39 -5.09
C ASN A 129 14.76 -9.44 -3.98
N THR A 130 14.71 -8.43 -3.10
CA THR A 130 13.79 -8.44 -1.97
C THR A 130 12.39 -8.04 -2.40
N THR A 131 11.44 -8.89 -2.05
CA THR A 131 10.01 -8.59 -2.14
C THR A 131 9.69 -7.42 -1.23
N LEU A 132 8.93 -6.43 -1.73
CA LEU A 132 8.27 -5.45 -0.88
C LEU A 132 6.87 -5.98 -0.53
N GLY A 133 6.64 -6.26 0.75
CA GLY A 133 5.33 -6.56 1.30
C GLY A 133 4.55 -5.27 1.58
N ILE A 134 3.40 -5.10 0.95
CA ILE A 134 2.48 -3.98 1.15
C ILE A 134 1.17 -4.55 1.69
N TYR A 135 0.85 -4.20 2.93
CA TYR A 135 -0.33 -4.67 3.64
C TYR A 135 -1.23 -3.47 3.88
N ILE A 136 -2.36 -3.39 3.19
CA ILE A 136 -3.31 -2.28 3.32
C ILE A 136 -4.65 -2.81 3.77
N GLY A 137 -5.21 -2.21 4.82
CA GLY A 137 -6.53 -2.57 5.32
C GLY A 137 -7.29 -1.40 5.92
N GLY A 138 -8.62 -1.50 5.91
CA GLY A 138 -9.49 -0.42 6.33
C GLY A 138 -10.92 -0.56 5.83
N GLN A 139 -11.89 -0.38 6.73
CA GLN A 139 -13.31 -0.62 6.45
C GLN A 139 -13.88 0.32 5.38
N LEU A 140 -13.34 1.52 5.22
CA LEU A 140 -13.79 2.45 4.18
C LEU A 140 -13.01 2.31 2.84
N LEU A 141 -11.98 1.48 2.80
CA LEU A 141 -11.23 1.20 1.58
C LEU A 141 -12.10 0.35 0.66
N ASN A 142 -12.38 0.83 -0.55
CA ASN A 142 -13.26 0.19 -1.51
C ASN A 142 -12.64 0.17 -2.91
N SER A 143 -13.33 -0.42 -3.89
CA SER A 143 -12.80 -0.62 -5.25
C SER A 143 -12.41 0.68 -5.96
N THR A 144 -13.01 1.83 -5.58
CA THR A 144 -12.70 3.16 -6.15
C THR A 144 -11.59 3.92 -5.41
N SER A 145 -11.14 3.41 -4.26
CA SER A 145 -10.08 4.03 -3.46
C SER A 145 -8.71 4.03 -4.14
N PHE A 146 -8.54 3.20 -5.16
CA PHE A 146 -7.35 3.13 -6.00
C PHE A 146 -7.64 3.87 -7.32
N PRO A 147 -7.07 5.06 -7.56
CA PRO A 147 -7.10 5.68 -8.87
C PRO A 147 -6.12 5.01 -9.82
N LEU A 148 -6.32 5.23 -11.12
CA LEU A 148 -5.36 4.86 -12.16
C LEU A 148 -3.94 5.32 -11.75
N THR A 149 -2.95 4.44 -11.94
CA THR A 149 -1.51 4.64 -11.58
C THR A 149 -1.15 4.63 -10.09
N SER A 150 -2.09 4.43 -9.17
CA SER A 150 -1.78 4.30 -7.72
C SER A 150 -0.79 3.16 -7.43
N LEU A 151 -0.94 2.02 -8.12
CA LEU A 151 -0.07 0.84 -8.06
C LEU A 151 0.88 0.76 -9.27
N SER A 152 1.62 1.82 -9.54
CA SER A 152 2.56 1.85 -10.68
C SER A 152 3.96 2.33 -10.29
N ARG A 153 4.91 2.18 -11.23
CA ARG A 153 6.32 2.64 -11.08
C ARG A 153 7.09 1.95 -9.94
N PHE A 154 6.90 0.65 -9.77
CA PHE A 154 7.70 -0.18 -8.85
C PHE A 154 9.08 -0.60 -9.37
N ARG A 155 9.50 -0.13 -10.56
CA ARG A 155 10.83 -0.42 -11.15
C ARG A 155 11.14 -1.92 -11.25
N ASN A 156 10.16 -2.71 -11.70
CA ASN A 156 10.23 -4.17 -11.82
C ASN A 156 10.54 -4.88 -10.47
N ARG A 157 10.27 -4.23 -9.33
CA ARG A 157 10.40 -4.87 -8.02
C ARG A 157 9.26 -5.86 -7.81
N ARG A 158 9.58 -7.01 -7.22
CA ARG A 158 8.58 -7.98 -6.76
C ARG A 158 7.77 -7.39 -5.59
N ILE A 159 6.45 -7.35 -5.74
CA ILE A 159 5.53 -6.83 -4.72
C ILE A 159 4.60 -7.95 -4.22
N TYR A 160 4.44 -8.05 -2.91
CA TYR A 160 3.37 -8.83 -2.31
C TYR A 160 2.35 -7.84 -1.73
N LEU A 161 1.22 -7.67 -2.40
CA LEU A 161 0.15 -6.77 -1.99
C LEU A 161 -0.94 -7.56 -1.27
N ARG A 162 -1.13 -7.34 0.02
CA ARG A 162 -2.24 -7.92 0.78
C ARG A 162 -3.28 -6.86 1.09
N LEU A 163 -4.52 -7.15 0.73
CA LEU A 163 -5.71 -6.36 1.06
C LEU A 163 -6.51 -7.12 2.12
N TYR A 164 -6.88 -6.46 3.22
CA TYR A 164 -7.56 -7.11 4.35
C TYR A 164 -8.48 -6.14 5.11
N PHE A 165 -9.59 -6.65 5.65
CA PHE A 165 -10.67 -5.85 6.25
C PHE A 165 -11.10 -4.64 5.42
N THR A 166 -11.26 -4.83 4.11
CA THR A 166 -11.71 -3.80 3.17
C THR A 166 -13.17 -4.00 2.78
N ASN A 167 -13.75 -2.97 2.16
CA ASN A 167 -15.04 -3.03 1.48
C ASN A 167 -14.85 -3.06 -0.05
N ILE A 168 -13.74 -3.65 -0.52
CA ILE A 168 -13.48 -3.86 -1.95
C ILE A 168 -14.40 -4.96 -2.45
N THR A 169 -15.13 -4.65 -3.53
CA THR A 169 -16.06 -5.57 -4.19
C THR A 169 -15.45 -6.22 -5.43
N TYR A 170 -14.49 -5.57 -6.10
CA TYR A 170 -13.78 -6.05 -7.28
C TYR A 170 -12.39 -5.42 -7.37
N LEU A 171 -11.49 -6.01 -8.17
CA LEU A 171 -10.20 -5.40 -8.54
C LEU A 171 -10.30 -4.81 -9.95
N ASP A 172 -10.11 -3.50 -10.10
CA ASP A 172 -10.17 -2.84 -11.42
C ASP A 172 -9.04 -3.35 -12.34
N GLU A 173 -9.41 -3.89 -13.52
CA GLU A 173 -8.49 -4.42 -14.52
C GLU A 173 -7.40 -3.40 -14.88
N ASN A 174 -7.76 -2.13 -15.06
CA ASN A 174 -6.85 -1.08 -15.52
C ASN A 174 -5.79 -0.69 -14.46
N ILE A 175 -5.96 -1.17 -13.23
CA ILE A 175 -5.06 -0.89 -12.11
C ILE A 175 -4.27 -2.13 -11.76
N PHE A 176 -4.98 -3.24 -11.52
CA PHE A 176 -4.38 -4.45 -10.95
C PHE A 176 -3.75 -5.36 -12.01
N GLN A 177 -4.25 -5.38 -13.25
CA GLN A 177 -3.60 -6.14 -14.32
C GLN A 177 -2.21 -5.54 -14.65
N PRO A 178 -2.05 -4.21 -14.92
CA PRO A 178 -0.73 -3.63 -15.12
C PRO A 178 0.19 -3.80 -13.92
N PHE A 179 -0.34 -3.76 -12.70
CA PHE A 179 0.44 -4.03 -11.48
C PHE A 179 1.09 -5.42 -11.50
N LEU A 180 0.32 -6.45 -11.85
CA LEU A 180 0.83 -7.81 -12.02
C LEU A 180 1.81 -7.88 -13.19
N GLU A 181 1.56 -7.19 -14.30
CA GLU A 181 2.47 -7.21 -15.47
C GLU A 181 3.83 -6.56 -15.19
N ILE A 182 3.95 -5.66 -14.21
CA ILE A 182 5.25 -5.01 -13.86
C ILE A 182 6.32 -6.03 -13.46
N ASN A 183 5.94 -7.10 -12.76
CA ASN A 183 6.86 -8.15 -12.34
C ASN A 183 6.11 -9.49 -12.20
N PRO A 184 6.55 -10.57 -12.86
CA PRO A 184 5.82 -11.84 -12.90
C PRO A 184 5.73 -12.55 -11.55
N PHE A 185 6.57 -12.18 -10.57
CA PHE A 185 6.55 -12.74 -9.23
C PHE A 185 5.74 -11.91 -8.22
N SER A 186 5.12 -10.81 -8.68
CA SER A 186 4.22 -10.02 -7.84
C SER A 186 2.89 -10.74 -7.62
N ILE A 187 2.38 -10.61 -6.40
CA ILE A 187 1.21 -11.32 -5.88
C ILE A 187 0.24 -10.29 -5.28
N ILE A 188 -1.05 -10.52 -5.49
CA ILE A 188 -2.16 -9.92 -4.76
C ILE A 188 -2.73 -10.99 -3.83
N ASP A 189 -2.88 -10.68 -2.55
CA ASP A 189 -3.55 -11.52 -1.55
C ASP A 189 -4.82 -10.83 -1.08
N MET A 190 -5.96 -11.35 -1.53
CA MET A 190 -7.29 -10.97 -1.07
C MET A 190 -7.63 -11.78 0.18
N HIS A 191 -7.25 -11.27 1.35
CA HIS A 191 -7.48 -11.98 2.60
C HIS A 191 -8.97 -12.31 2.83
N SER A 192 -9.25 -13.43 3.51
CA SER A 192 -10.62 -13.91 3.81
C SER A 192 -11.49 -12.92 4.58
N SER A 193 -10.90 -11.94 5.25
CA SER A 193 -11.61 -10.82 5.89
C SER A 193 -12.34 -9.88 4.92
N ASN A 194 -12.07 -9.94 3.61
CA ASN A 194 -12.74 -9.10 2.60
C ASN A 194 -14.06 -9.76 2.17
N ILE A 195 -15.03 -9.80 3.08
CA ILE A 195 -16.30 -10.51 2.89
C ILE A 195 -17.15 -9.95 1.74
N HIS A 196 -16.94 -8.68 1.39
CA HIS A 196 -17.69 -7.95 0.35
C HIS A 196 -17.15 -8.16 -1.05
N PHE A 197 -16.04 -8.87 -1.24
CA PHE A 197 -15.55 -9.19 -2.58
C PHE A 197 -16.60 -10.03 -3.33
N GLN A 198 -16.96 -9.69 -4.57
CA GLN A 198 -18.02 -10.35 -5.33
C GLN A 198 -17.52 -10.93 -6.64
N CYS A 199 -18.22 -11.94 -7.14
CA CYS A 199 -17.98 -12.54 -8.44
C CYS A 199 -18.94 -11.90 -9.45
N ASP A 200 -18.52 -10.80 -10.06
CA ASP A 200 -19.25 -10.10 -11.11
C ASP A 200 -18.36 -9.88 -12.35
N CYS A 201 -18.92 -9.31 -13.41
CA CYS A 201 -18.18 -9.09 -14.65
C CYS A 201 -16.96 -8.16 -14.51
N GLN A 202 -16.82 -7.41 -13.41
CA GLN A 202 -15.65 -6.58 -13.16
C GLN A 202 -14.46 -7.41 -12.69
N SER A 203 -14.69 -8.64 -12.21
CA SER A 203 -13.64 -9.59 -11.82
C SER A 203 -13.28 -10.58 -12.93
N ALA A 204 -14.04 -10.62 -14.04
CA ALA A 204 -13.89 -11.60 -15.11
C ALA A 204 -12.49 -11.62 -15.74
N TRP A 205 -11.79 -10.48 -15.77
CA TRP A 205 -10.43 -10.37 -16.33
C TRP A 205 -9.42 -11.27 -15.60
N ILE A 206 -9.59 -11.47 -14.28
CA ILE A 206 -8.70 -12.29 -13.45
C ILE A 206 -8.72 -13.74 -13.95
N GLN A 207 -9.92 -14.26 -14.25
CA GLN A 207 -10.08 -15.64 -14.75
C GLN A 207 -9.74 -15.77 -16.24
N HIS A 208 -10.03 -14.75 -17.05
CA HIS A 208 -9.62 -14.74 -18.45
C HIS A 208 -8.10 -14.84 -18.58
N ASP A 209 -7.35 -14.02 -17.85
CA ASP A 209 -5.89 -14.07 -17.89
C ASP A 209 -5.35 -15.40 -17.32
N TYR A 210 -6.04 -15.97 -16.31
CA TYR A 210 -5.75 -17.31 -15.78
C TYR A 210 -5.88 -18.40 -16.85
N SER A 211 -6.96 -18.41 -17.65
CA SER A 211 -7.19 -19.43 -18.68
C SER A 211 -6.13 -19.46 -19.79
N ARG A 212 -5.40 -18.34 -19.99
CA ARG A 212 -4.31 -18.25 -20.97
C ARG A 212 -2.96 -18.70 -20.41
N ASN A 213 -2.74 -18.57 -19.09
CA ASN A 213 -1.48 -18.85 -18.41
C ASN A 213 -1.76 -19.58 -17.07
N VAL A 214 -2.39 -20.75 -17.14
CA VAL A 214 -2.99 -21.48 -16.01
C VAL A 214 -2.01 -21.70 -14.84
N ASP A 215 -0.73 -21.93 -15.12
CA ASP A 215 0.30 -22.14 -14.09
C ASP A 215 0.82 -20.84 -13.44
N GLU A 216 0.58 -19.67 -14.06
CA GLU A 216 1.17 -18.40 -13.62
C GLU A 216 0.24 -17.57 -12.72
N LEU A 217 -1.09 -17.65 -12.86
CA LEU A 217 -2.03 -16.71 -12.21
C LEU A 217 -2.77 -17.22 -10.96
N GLU A 218 -3.04 -18.53 -10.81
CA GLU A 218 -3.53 -19.07 -9.51
C GLU A 218 -2.54 -18.76 -8.38
N ASN A 219 -1.27 -18.71 -8.76
CA ASN A 219 -0.16 -18.42 -7.88
C ASN A 219 0.01 -16.92 -7.56
N ARG A 220 -0.84 -16.05 -8.12
CA ARG A 220 -0.63 -14.58 -8.07
C ARG A 220 -1.82 -13.77 -7.58
N VAL A 221 -3.03 -14.30 -7.57
CA VAL A 221 -4.18 -13.67 -6.90
C VAL A 221 -4.75 -14.62 -5.85
N TYR A 222 -4.15 -14.62 -4.66
CA TYR A 222 -4.58 -15.47 -3.56
C TYR A 222 -5.88 -14.98 -2.91
N GLY A 223 -6.66 -15.93 -2.38
CA GLY A 223 -7.95 -15.66 -1.75
C GLY A 223 -9.06 -15.24 -2.72
N TYR A 224 -8.81 -15.28 -4.02
CA TYR A 224 -9.84 -15.10 -5.04
C TYR A 224 -10.83 -16.28 -4.97
N LYS A 225 -12.10 -15.99 -4.69
CA LYS A 225 -13.13 -17.01 -4.48
C LYS A 225 -13.96 -17.32 -5.72
N CYS A 226 -13.66 -16.67 -6.85
CA CYS A 226 -14.48 -16.75 -8.06
C CYS A 226 -13.87 -17.64 -9.15
N TRP A 227 -12.91 -18.50 -8.82
CA TRP A 227 -12.27 -19.42 -9.79
C TRP A 227 -13.27 -20.34 -10.49
N SER A 228 -14.34 -20.73 -9.81
CA SER A 228 -15.40 -21.60 -10.35
C SER A 228 -16.62 -20.82 -10.87
N TYR A 229 -16.55 -19.50 -10.93
CA TYR A 229 -17.68 -18.68 -11.39
C TYR A 229 -17.72 -18.65 -12.92
N ASP A 230 -18.91 -18.74 -13.50
CA ASP A 230 -19.09 -18.64 -14.96
C ASP A 230 -19.24 -17.18 -15.39
N PHE A 231 -18.22 -16.65 -16.05
CA PHE A 231 -18.24 -15.31 -16.66
C PHE A 231 -18.59 -15.32 -18.16
N SER A 232 -19.14 -16.42 -18.70
CA SER A 232 -19.52 -16.53 -20.13
C SER A 232 -20.42 -15.40 -20.63
N ASN A 233 -21.31 -14.90 -19.76
CA ASN A 233 -22.22 -13.79 -20.06
C ASN A 233 -21.58 -12.40 -19.91
N CYS A 234 -20.35 -12.31 -19.43
CA CYS A 234 -19.63 -11.06 -19.36
C CYS A 234 -19.06 -10.75 -20.74
N THR A 235 -19.52 -9.65 -21.33
CA THR A 235 -18.82 -9.08 -22.48
C THR A 235 -17.46 -8.58 -22.00
N LEU A 236 -16.44 -9.44 -22.08
CA LEU A 236 -15.06 -9.03 -21.94
C LEU A 236 -14.86 -7.92 -22.97
N ASN A 237 -14.64 -6.72 -22.46
CA ASN A 237 -14.44 -5.55 -23.28
C ASN A 237 -13.33 -5.88 -24.30
N LYS A 238 -13.71 -5.98 -25.58
CA LYS A 238 -12.90 -6.35 -26.76
C LYS A 238 -11.74 -5.36 -27.06
N TYR A 239 -11.16 -4.74 -26.05
CA TYR A 239 -10.11 -3.72 -26.21
C TYR A 239 -8.71 -4.31 -26.40
N LYS A 240 -8.52 -5.63 -26.25
CA LYS A 240 -7.20 -6.29 -26.43
C LYS A 240 -6.80 -6.55 -27.91
N GLU A 241 -7.64 -6.27 -28.92
CA GLU A 241 -7.22 -6.36 -30.34
C GLU A 241 -6.47 -5.12 -30.85
N LYS A 242 -6.39 -4.00 -30.10
CA LYS A 242 -5.68 -2.80 -30.56
C LYS A 242 -4.21 -2.70 -30.13
N LYS A 243 -3.72 -3.58 -29.25
CA LYS A 243 -2.32 -3.52 -28.76
C LYS A 243 -1.31 -4.19 -29.70
N SER A 244 -1.75 -4.97 -30.68
CA SER A 244 -0.90 -5.55 -31.74
C SER A 244 -0.60 -4.59 -32.90
N LEU A 245 -1.16 -3.37 -32.90
CA LEU A 245 -0.98 -2.38 -33.97
C LEU A 245 -0.15 -1.15 -33.57
N LEU A 246 0.43 -1.12 -32.37
CA LEU A 246 1.22 0.02 -31.87
C LEU A 246 2.66 -0.33 -31.45
N ILE A 247 3.17 -1.48 -31.92
CA ILE A 247 4.60 -1.78 -31.89
C ILE A 247 5.02 -2.09 -33.34
N ASN A 248 5.22 -1.03 -34.11
CA ASN A 248 6.13 -0.94 -35.25
C ASN A 248 6.81 0.42 -35.17
#